data_AF-A0A4P5YT51-F1
#
_entry.id   AF-A0A4P5YT51-F1
#
_cell.length_a   1.000
_cell.length_b   1.000
_cell.length_c   1.000
_cell.angle_alpha   90.00
_cell.angle_beta   90.00
_cell.angle_gamma   90.00
#
_symmetry.space_group_name_H-M   'P 1'
#
loop_
_entity.id
_entity.type
_entity.pdbx_description
1 polymer ?
#
loop_
_entity_poly.entity_id
_entity_poly.type
_entity_poly.pdbx_seq_one_letter_code
_entity_poly.pdbx_strand_id
1 'polypeptide(L)'
;MQVTEIDVGKFTLWAATNHAVRAKLGPATPPNTIYVSDDRSQGASFIPGVRLVNGQTLPNRGLTVATPNPLYVKGHYNCPNNALLGTTNTTGALPASLVADALTLQSGNWVDGNSNGNLSGRQAIDTTINAAIIAGMVASGGSDGSSPFSGGVMNLPRLLEDWGNGADKLTINGSLISLFTSARATSPWRTPGNYYYAPTRNFNFDPNLLRATSQPPATPELRVLLRSSWSNPVASL
;
A
#
# COMPACT_ATOMS: atom_id res chain seq x y z
N MET A 1 -5.34 18.19 -3.48
CA MET A 1 -5.77 16.76 -3.55
C MET A 1 -7.09 16.60 -2.78
N GLN A 2 -8.03 15.79 -3.26
CA GLN A 2 -9.29 15.49 -2.55
C GLN A 2 -9.41 13.98 -2.34
N VAL A 3 -9.12 13.52 -1.12
CA VAL A 3 -9.11 12.09 -0.78
C VAL A 3 -9.95 11.81 0.45
N THR A 4 -10.36 10.56 0.60
CA THR A 4 -10.76 10.00 1.89
C THR A 4 -9.49 9.64 2.67
N GLU A 5 -9.18 10.42 3.71
CA GLU A 5 -7.99 10.19 4.54
C GLU A 5 -8.32 9.31 5.74
N ILE A 6 -7.52 8.25 5.92
CA ILE A 6 -7.59 7.32 7.04
C ILE A 6 -6.31 7.50 7.87
N ASP A 7 -6.48 8.03 9.08
CA ASP A 7 -5.43 8.08 10.09
C ASP A 7 -5.38 6.72 10.81
N VAL A 8 -4.36 5.92 10.48
CA VAL A 8 -4.20 4.55 10.99
C VAL A 8 -3.93 4.53 12.49
N GLY A 9 -3.20 5.51 13.00
CA GLY A 9 -2.97 5.69 14.43
C GLY A 9 -4.27 5.94 15.20
N LYS A 10 -5.11 6.84 14.69
CA LYS A 10 -6.43 7.12 15.28
C LYS A 10 -7.43 5.97 15.10
N PHE A 11 -7.35 5.23 14.01
CA PHE A 11 -8.22 4.07 13.77
C PHE A 11 -8.10 3.04 14.90
N THR A 12 -6.88 2.76 15.36
CA THR A 12 -6.64 1.84 16.48
C THR A 12 -7.30 2.32 17.77
N LEU A 13 -7.16 3.61 18.08
CA LEU A 13 -7.74 4.25 19.27
C LEU A 13 -9.28 4.29 19.22
N TRP A 14 -9.84 4.60 18.05
CA TRP A 14 -11.27 4.60 17.82
C TRP A 14 -11.86 3.19 17.96
N ALA A 15 -11.23 2.18 17.36
CA ALA A 15 -11.71 0.81 17.43
C ALA A 15 -11.74 0.26 18.87
N ALA A 16 -10.79 0.69 19.71
CA ALA A 16 -10.75 0.34 21.12
C ALA A 16 -11.91 0.92 21.95
N THR A 17 -12.53 2.01 21.49
CA THR A 17 -13.59 2.72 22.23
C THR A 17 -14.97 2.61 21.58
N ASN A 18 -15.06 2.27 20.29
CA ASN A 18 -16.31 2.18 19.54
C ASN A 18 -17.21 1.03 20.03
N HIS A 19 -18.46 1.34 20.39
CA HIS A 19 -19.41 0.38 20.94
C HIS A 19 -19.73 -0.77 19.97
N ALA A 20 -19.96 -0.48 18.69
CA ALA A 20 -20.31 -1.48 17.69
C ALA A 20 -19.15 -2.44 17.41
N VAL A 21 -17.93 -1.90 17.28
CA VAL A 21 -16.71 -2.71 17.10
C VAL A 21 -16.49 -3.62 18.30
N ARG A 22 -16.54 -3.06 19.51
CA ARG A 22 -16.35 -3.82 20.76
C ARG A 22 -17.38 -4.92 20.95
N ALA A 23 -18.65 -4.63 20.63
CA ALA A 23 -19.72 -5.62 20.71
C ALA A 23 -19.50 -6.80 19.75
N LYS A 24 -18.85 -6.58 18.61
CA LYS A 24 -18.65 -7.61 17.58
C LYS A 24 -17.31 -8.35 17.67
N LEU A 25 -16.22 -7.64 17.98
CA LEU A 25 -14.86 -8.17 17.95
C LEU A 25 -14.23 -8.33 19.36
N GLY A 26 -14.90 -7.83 20.40
CA GLY A 26 -14.39 -7.80 21.75
C GLY A 26 -13.58 -6.54 22.08
N PRO A 27 -13.24 -6.34 23.36
CA PRO A 27 -12.44 -5.20 23.80
C PRO A 27 -11.02 -5.26 23.22
N ALA A 28 -10.46 -4.10 22.85
CA ALA A 28 -9.09 -3.96 22.32
C ALA A 28 -8.76 -4.82 21.07
N THR A 29 -9.79 -5.23 20.32
CA THR A 29 -9.64 -6.00 19.08
C THR A 29 -10.01 -5.11 17.88
N PRO A 30 -9.08 -4.32 17.33
CA PRO A 30 -9.36 -3.53 16.15
C PRO A 30 -9.66 -4.44 14.94
N PRO A 31 -10.54 -4.00 14.02
CA PRO A 31 -10.68 -4.65 12.72
C PRO A 31 -9.32 -4.64 12.01
N ASN A 32 -8.97 -5.76 11.39
CA ASN A 32 -7.70 -5.96 10.71
C ASN A 32 -7.83 -5.91 9.17
N THR A 33 -9.03 -5.60 8.67
CA THR A 33 -9.31 -5.34 7.26
C THR A 33 -10.18 -4.10 7.14
N ILE A 34 -9.77 -3.17 6.28
CA ILE A 34 -10.55 -2.00 5.88
C ILE A 34 -10.83 -2.11 4.38
N TYR A 35 -12.11 -2.10 4.03
CA TYR A 35 -12.54 -1.83 2.66
C TYR A 35 -13.11 -0.41 2.60
N VAL A 36 -12.65 0.37 1.63
CA VAL A 36 -13.10 1.76 1.45
C VAL A 36 -13.25 2.08 -0.03
N SER A 37 -14.42 2.58 -0.39
CA SER A 37 -14.71 3.12 -1.72
C SER A 37 -15.07 4.59 -1.57
N ASP A 38 -14.34 5.46 -2.26
CA ASP A 38 -14.65 6.88 -2.37
C ASP A 38 -15.45 7.10 -3.67
N ASP A 39 -16.77 7.09 -3.53
CA ASP A 39 -17.72 7.28 -4.64
C ASP A 39 -18.33 8.69 -4.65
N ARG A 40 -17.72 9.63 -3.92
CA ARG A 40 -18.16 11.03 -3.93
C ARG A 40 -17.97 11.61 -5.33
N SER A 41 -18.95 12.38 -5.77
CA SER A 41 -18.80 13.21 -6.97
C SER A 41 -17.77 14.30 -6.68
N GLN A 42 -16.70 14.33 -7.47
CA GLN A 42 -15.66 15.36 -7.41
C GLN A 42 -15.65 16.15 -8.73
N GLY A 43 -15.10 17.38 -8.68
CA GLY A 43 -14.95 18.19 -9.90
C GLY A 43 -14.08 17.47 -10.94
N ALA A 44 -14.24 17.81 -12.22
CA ALA A 44 -13.59 17.11 -13.35
C ALA A 44 -12.04 17.07 -13.28
N SER A 45 -11.41 17.90 -12.46
CA SER A 45 -9.96 17.93 -12.24
C SER A 45 -9.47 16.99 -11.12
N PHE A 46 -10.38 16.24 -10.47
CA PHE A 46 -10.04 15.35 -9.37
C PHE A 46 -10.53 13.93 -9.62
N ILE A 47 -9.74 12.96 -9.15
CA ILE A 47 -10.10 11.55 -9.12
C ILE A 47 -10.29 11.18 -7.65
N PRO A 48 -11.43 10.58 -7.26
CA PRO A 48 -11.62 10.09 -5.90
C PRO A 48 -10.54 9.09 -5.52
N GLY A 49 -9.87 9.35 -4.39
CA GLY A 49 -8.75 8.55 -3.90
C GLY A 49 -8.83 8.34 -2.39
N VAL A 50 -8.08 7.37 -1.91
CA VAL A 50 -7.97 7.04 -0.49
C VAL A 50 -6.53 7.29 -0.05
N ARG A 51 -6.31 7.88 1.12
CA ARG A 51 -4.96 8.05 1.68
C ARG A 51 -4.85 7.45 3.07
N LEU A 52 -3.76 6.72 3.31
CA LEU A 52 -3.33 6.30 4.64
C LEU A 52 -2.28 7.28 5.18
N VAL A 53 -2.50 7.75 6.40
CA VAL A 53 -1.54 8.58 7.15
C VAL A 53 -1.29 7.97 8.52
N ASN A 54 -0.16 8.33 9.14
CA ASN A 54 0.23 7.86 10.49
C ASN A 54 0.24 6.31 10.59
N GLY A 55 0.66 5.64 9.52
CA GLY A 55 0.65 4.18 9.39
C GLY A 55 1.94 3.49 9.82
N GLN A 56 2.89 4.20 10.42
CA GLN A 56 4.17 3.62 10.83
C GLN A 56 4.00 2.48 11.84
N THR A 57 3.01 2.60 12.73
CA THR A 57 2.58 1.54 13.65
C THR A 57 1.16 1.10 13.28
N LEU A 58 0.99 -0.19 13.03
CA LEU A 58 -0.31 -0.77 12.68
C LEU A 58 -1.07 -1.29 13.92
N PRO A 59 -2.39 -1.51 13.81
CA PRO A 59 -3.13 -2.31 14.78
C PRO A 59 -2.46 -3.66 15.05
N ASN A 60 -2.50 -4.14 16.30
CA ASN A 60 -1.78 -5.32 16.80
C ASN A 60 -2.04 -6.66 16.05
N ARG A 61 -3.09 -6.72 15.22
CA ARG A 61 -3.45 -7.89 14.41
C ARG A 61 -3.08 -7.76 12.94
N GLY A 62 -2.25 -6.77 12.62
CA GLY A 62 -1.97 -6.40 11.24
C GLY A 62 -3.13 -5.62 10.61
N LEU A 63 -2.93 -5.19 9.37
CA LEU A 63 -3.93 -4.42 8.64
C LEU A 63 -3.83 -4.65 7.14
N THR A 64 -4.95 -5.08 6.56
CA THR A 64 -5.17 -5.04 5.11
C THR A 64 -6.09 -3.89 4.76
N VAL A 65 -5.66 -3.03 3.85
CA VAL A 65 -6.49 -1.98 3.26
C VAL A 65 -6.77 -2.33 1.81
N ALA A 66 -8.05 -2.43 1.47
CA ALA A 66 -8.53 -2.71 0.12
C ALA A 66 -9.41 -1.56 -0.39
N THR A 67 -9.20 -1.13 -1.63
CA THR A 67 -9.99 -0.07 -2.25
C THR A 67 -10.08 -0.22 -3.77
N PRO A 68 -11.23 0.08 -4.39
CA PRO A 68 -11.32 0.21 -5.85
C PRO A 68 -10.80 1.57 -6.36
N ASN A 69 -10.35 2.47 -5.46
CA ASN A 69 -9.81 3.78 -5.78
C ASN A 69 -8.27 3.76 -5.83
N PRO A 70 -7.63 4.79 -6.41
CA PRO A 70 -6.21 5.02 -6.20
C PRO A 70 -5.92 5.22 -4.71
N LEU A 71 -4.92 4.51 -4.21
CA LEU A 71 -4.47 4.54 -2.82
C LEU A 71 -3.17 5.33 -2.71
N TYR A 72 -3.12 6.21 -1.71
CA TYR A 72 -1.93 6.93 -1.30
C TYR A 72 -1.49 6.44 0.08
N VAL A 73 -0.17 6.31 0.29
CA VAL A 73 0.40 6.09 1.63
C VAL A 73 1.39 7.20 1.90
N LYS A 74 1.17 7.96 2.97
CA LYS A 74 2.02 9.08 3.37
C LYS A 74 2.90 8.73 4.57
N GLY A 75 4.20 8.88 4.40
CA GLY A 75 5.22 8.58 5.40
C GLY A 75 5.56 7.09 5.48
N HIS A 76 6.25 6.71 6.55
CA HIS A 76 6.56 5.30 6.83
C HIS A 76 5.29 4.49 7.09
N TYR A 77 5.31 3.22 6.69
CA TYR A 77 4.20 2.30 6.90
C TYR A 77 4.71 0.98 7.46
N ASN A 78 4.14 0.56 8.59
CA ASN A 78 4.41 -0.72 9.25
C ASN A 78 5.89 -0.96 9.59
N CYS A 79 6.58 0.08 10.03
CA CYS A 79 7.95 0.01 10.53
C CYS A 79 8.05 0.73 11.88
N PRO A 80 7.52 0.13 12.97
CA PRO A 80 7.37 0.82 14.25
C PRO A 80 8.71 1.10 14.95
N ASN A 81 9.78 0.41 14.59
CA ASN A 81 11.11 0.66 15.13
C ASN A 81 11.90 1.59 14.19
N ASN A 82 12.13 2.83 14.64
CA ASN A 82 12.90 3.83 13.88
C ASN A 82 14.31 3.36 13.49
N ALA A 83 14.94 2.50 14.29
CA ALA A 83 16.28 1.98 14.00
C ALA A 83 16.31 1.02 12.81
N LEU A 84 15.15 0.53 12.35
CA LEU A 84 15.02 -0.41 11.23
C LEU A 84 14.58 0.27 9.93
N LEU A 85 14.30 1.58 9.96
CA LEU A 85 13.98 2.36 8.76
C LEU A 85 15.12 2.24 7.74
N GLY A 86 14.75 2.06 6.47
CA GLY A 86 15.71 1.90 5.38
C GLY A 86 16.35 0.51 5.28
N THR A 87 16.09 -0.41 6.22
CA THR A 87 16.70 -1.76 6.26
C THR A 87 15.76 -2.84 5.72
N THR A 88 16.29 -4.05 5.53
CA THR A 88 15.52 -5.27 5.21
C THR A 88 14.98 -5.97 6.45
N ASN A 89 15.30 -5.50 7.66
CA ASN A 89 14.87 -6.11 8.90
C ASN A 89 13.43 -5.67 9.21
N THR A 90 12.48 -6.58 9.02
CA THR A 90 11.05 -6.38 9.27
C THR A 90 10.63 -6.78 10.70
N THR A 91 11.57 -6.91 11.64
CA THR A 91 11.24 -7.21 13.05
C THR A 91 10.30 -6.14 13.63
N GLY A 92 9.15 -6.57 14.13
CA GLY A 92 8.11 -5.69 14.66
C GLY A 92 7.14 -5.15 13.61
N ALA A 93 7.38 -5.37 12.32
CA ALA A 93 6.35 -5.21 11.30
C ALA A 93 5.26 -6.27 11.51
N LEU A 94 4.00 -5.87 11.33
CA LEU A 94 2.84 -6.76 11.44
C LEU A 94 2.37 -7.23 10.06
N PRO A 95 1.60 -8.31 9.94
CA PRO A 95 1.06 -8.73 8.65
C PRO A 95 0.22 -7.61 8.00
N ALA A 96 0.64 -7.13 6.83
CA ALA A 96 0.02 -5.96 6.20
C ALA A 96 -0.10 -6.10 4.69
N SER A 97 -1.25 -5.66 4.15
CA SER A 97 -1.49 -5.65 2.71
C SER A 97 -2.14 -4.35 2.26
N LEU A 98 -1.73 -3.86 1.09
CA LEU A 98 -2.28 -2.72 0.39
C LEU A 98 -2.81 -3.20 -0.96
N VAL A 99 -4.14 -3.18 -1.13
CA VAL A 99 -4.83 -3.65 -2.33
C VAL A 99 -5.60 -2.48 -2.94
N ALA A 100 -5.21 -2.02 -4.12
CA ALA A 100 -5.74 -0.79 -4.70
C ALA A 100 -5.82 -0.79 -6.23
N ASP A 101 -6.62 0.10 -6.80
CA ASP A 101 -6.62 0.36 -8.25
C ASP A 101 -5.22 0.75 -8.76
N ALA A 102 -4.55 1.63 -8.02
CA ALA A 102 -3.16 2.01 -8.19
C ALA A 102 -2.60 2.48 -6.84
N LEU A 103 -1.31 2.29 -6.59
CA LEU A 103 -0.65 2.74 -5.37
C LEU A 103 0.28 3.92 -5.67
N THR A 104 0.19 4.98 -4.89
CA THR A 104 1.14 6.10 -4.89
C THR A 104 1.76 6.25 -3.51
N LEU A 105 3.08 6.35 -3.44
CA LEU A 105 3.79 6.57 -2.17
C LEU A 105 4.18 8.04 -2.07
N GLN A 106 3.91 8.61 -0.90
CA GLN A 106 4.21 9.98 -0.52
C GLN A 106 5.14 9.93 0.69
N SER A 107 6.25 10.65 0.63
CA SER A 107 7.18 10.74 1.75
C SER A 107 6.56 11.45 2.95
N GLY A 108 7.27 11.44 4.09
CA GLY A 108 6.87 12.22 5.25
C GLY A 108 6.81 13.73 4.98
N ASN A 109 7.54 14.22 3.96
CA ASN A 109 7.62 15.63 3.59
C ASN A 109 6.53 16.06 2.59
N TRP A 110 5.65 15.16 2.16
CA TRP A 110 4.58 15.50 1.21
C TRP A 110 3.63 16.55 1.79
N VAL A 111 3.41 17.62 1.02
CA VAL A 111 2.45 18.70 1.33
C VAL A 111 1.44 18.82 0.20
N ASP A 112 0.15 18.67 0.51
CA ASP A 112 -0.92 18.68 -0.49
C ASP A 112 -1.03 20.00 -1.25
N GLY A 113 -0.70 21.12 -0.61
CA GLY A 113 -0.67 22.44 -1.25
C GLY A 113 0.32 22.52 -2.42
N ASN A 114 1.34 21.67 -2.42
CA ASN A 114 2.38 21.65 -3.45
C ASN A 114 2.04 20.67 -4.59
N SER A 115 0.90 19.96 -4.54
CA SER A 115 0.57 18.90 -5.52
C SER A 115 0.47 19.39 -6.96
N ASN A 116 0.12 20.67 -7.15
CA ASN A 116 0.02 21.33 -8.45
C ASN A 116 1.23 22.25 -8.73
N GLY A 117 2.22 22.27 -7.83
CA GLY A 117 3.39 23.13 -7.90
C GLY A 117 4.57 22.49 -8.63
N ASN A 118 5.66 23.26 -8.70
CA ASN A 118 6.92 22.81 -9.29
C ASN A 118 7.47 21.58 -8.54
N LEU A 119 8.19 20.73 -9.27
CA LEU A 119 8.81 19.52 -8.71
C LEU A 119 9.79 19.87 -7.57
N SER A 120 10.51 20.98 -7.67
CA SER A 120 11.41 21.49 -6.62
C SER A 120 10.71 21.83 -5.30
N GLY A 121 9.38 22.02 -5.30
CA GLY A 121 8.58 22.24 -4.10
C GLY A 121 8.06 20.94 -3.47
N ARG A 122 8.42 19.78 -4.01
CA ARG A 122 7.96 18.44 -3.58
C ARG A 122 9.14 17.54 -3.26
N GLN A 123 10.09 18.03 -2.46
CA GLN A 123 11.27 17.27 -2.04
C GLN A 123 10.85 16.11 -1.14
N ALA A 124 11.22 14.89 -1.52
CA ALA A 124 10.99 13.71 -0.71
C ALA A 124 12.01 13.58 0.42
N ILE A 125 11.75 12.62 1.30
CA ILE A 125 12.70 12.10 2.29
C ILE A 125 12.63 10.58 2.31
N ASP A 126 13.67 9.95 2.85
CA ASP A 126 13.74 8.50 3.04
C ASP A 126 12.43 7.93 3.60
N THR A 127 11.89 6.92 2.92
CA THR A 127 10.60 6.32 3.25
C THR A 127 10.71 4.79 3.28
N THR A 128 9.99 4.15 4.20
CA THR A 128 10.03 2.69 4.40
C THR A 128 8.62 2.16 4.51
N ILE A 129 8.30 1.17 3.67
CA ILE A 129 6.99 0.53 3.57
C ILE A 129 7.17 -0.98 3.75
N ASN A 130 6.61 -1.54 4.81
CA ASN A 130 6.57 -2.99 5.00
C ASN A 130 5.15 -3.51 4.74
N ALA A 131 4.86 -3.99 3.53
CA ALA A 131 3.54 -4.50 3.18
C ALA A 131 3.59 -5.38 1.91
N ALA A 132 2.71 -6.36 1.83
CA ALA A 132 2.33 -6.95 0.54
C ALA A 132 1.49 -5.94 -0.26
N ILE A 133 1.74 -5.81 -1.55
CA ILE A 133 1.12 -4.82 -2.41
C ILE A 133 0.50 -5.51 -3.62
N ILE A 134 -0.80 -5.30 -3.80
CA ILE A 134 -1.54 -5.64 -5.02
C ILE A 134 -2.05 -4.33 -5.61
N ALA A 135 -1.53 -3.93 -6.77
CA ALA A 135 -1.92 -2.69 -7.42
C ALA A 135 -2.03 -2.85 -8.94
N GLY A 136 -2.87 -2.04 -9.56
CA GLY A 136 -2.95 -1.95 -11.01
C GLY A 136 -1.89 -1.03 -11.60
N MET A 137 -1.45 -1.36 -12.82
CA MET A 137 -0.55 -0.53 -13.61
C MET A 137 -1.20 -0.09 -14.92
N VAL A 138 -0.60 0.88 -15.62
CA VAL A 138 -1.01 1.20 -16.99
C VAL A 138 -0.37 0.18 -17.93
N ALA A 139 -1.10 -0.29 -18.94
CA ALA A 139 -0.55 -1.23 -19.92
C ALA A 139 0.55 -0.56 -20.76
N SER A 140 1.63 -1.29 -21.03
CA SER A 140 2.55 -0.90 -22.09
C SER A 140 1.86 -1.04 -23.45
N GLY A 141 2.04 -0.07 -24.35
CA GLY A 141 1.57 -0.12 -25.72
C GLY A 141 2.70 -0.08 -26.75
N GLY A 142 2.34 -0.04 -28.03
CA GLY A 142 3.27 -0.19 -29.14
C GLY A 142 3.60 -1.66 -29.40
N SER A 143 4.06 -1.98 -30.62
CA SER A 143 4.41 -3.35 -31.02
C SER A 143 5.59 -3.94 -30.23
N ASP A 144 6.37 -3.09 -29.58
CA ASP A 144 7.56 -3.42 -28.77
C ASP A 144 7.37 -3.11 -27.27
N GLY A 145 6.17 -2.69 -26.85
CA GLY A 145 5.90 -2.31 -25.46
C GLY A 145 6.55 -1.00 -25.00
N SER A 146 6.99 -0.15 -25.95
CA SER A 146 7.74 1.07 -25.65
C SER A 146 6.87 2.32 -25.38
N SER A 147 5.64 2.40 -25.92
CA SER A 147 4.82 3.61 -25.83
C SER A 147 3.31 3.37 -25.95
N PRO A 148 2.50 3.74 -24.94
CA PRO A 148 2.94 4.22 -23.64
C PRO A 148 3.74 3.14 -22.89
N PHE A 149 4.76 3.52 -22.11
CA PHE A 149 5.44 2.60 -21.22
C PHE A 149 4.67 2.52 -19.89
N SER A 150 4.55 1.32 -19.31
CA SER A 150 3.90 1.13 -18.01
C SER A 150 4.68 1.71 -16.83
N GLY A 151 5.99 1.91 -17.02
CA GLY A 151 6.92 2.22 -15.94
C GLY A 151 7.58 0.98 -15.34
N GLY A 152 7.19 -0.24 -15.73
CA GLY A 152 7.75 -1.49 -15.20
C GLY A 152 7.49 -1.72 -13.69
N VAL A 153 7.99 -2.85 -13.15
CA VAL A 153 7.78 -3.20 -11.73
C VAL A 153 8.36 -2.16 -10.76
N MET A 154 9.45 -1.48 -11.17
CA MET A 154 10.09 -0.46 -10.36
C MET A 154 9.25 0.81 -10.18
N ASN A 155 8.18 0.98 -10.97
CA ASN A 155 7.20 2.06 -10.81
C ASN A 155 5.78 1.51 -10.59
N LEU A 156 5.63 0.25 -10.15
CA LEU A 156 4.32 -0.27 -9.72
C LEU A 156 3.74 0.60 -8.59
N PRO A 157 4.50 0.90 -7.51
CA PRO A 157 4.24 2.09 -6.71
C PRO A 157 4.62 3.34 -7.51
N ARG A 158 3.66 4.24 -7.66
CA ARG A 158 3.84 5.54 -8.32
C ARG A 158 4.42 6.56 -7.35
N LEU A 159 5.10 7.56 -7.91
CA LEU A 159 5.76 8.63 -7.16
C LEU A 159 5.37 9.99 -7.75
N LEU A 160 5.32 11.01 -6.88
CA LEU A 160 4.94 12.39 -7.24
C LEU A 160 5.90 13.44 -6.68
N GLU A 161 7.07 13.02 -6.19
CA GLU A 161 8.03 13.87 -5.47
C GLU A 161 9.40 13.85 -6.15
N ASP A 162 10.23 14.82 -5.79
CA ASP A 162 11.65 14.87 -6.09
C ASP A 162 12.42 14.03 -5.05
N TRP A 163 12.87 12.85 -5.44
CA TRP A 163 13.68 11.96 -4.59
C TRP A 163 15.19 12.13 -4.82
N GLY A 164 15.60 13.32 -5.28
CA GLY A 164 17.00 13.70 -5.48
C GLY A 164 17.72 12.87 -6.53
N ASN A 165 16.96 12.26 -7.46
CA ASN A 165 17.47 11.38 -8.52
C ASN A 165 18.44 10.29 -8.00
N GLY A 166 18.11 9.69 -6.85
CA GLY A 166 18.89 8.64 -6.20
C GLY A 166 19.46 9.05 -4.84
N ALA A 167 19.38 10.33 -4.45
CA ALA A 167 19.84 10.77 -3.13
C ALA A 167 18.98 10.23 -1.98
N ASP A 168 17.65 10.25 -2.16
CA ASP A 168 16.70 9.72 -1.18
C ASP A 168 16.34 8.26 -1.48
N LYS A 169 16.01 7.51 -0.43
CA LYS A 169 15.73 6.08 -0.48
C LYS A 169 14.25 5.78 -0.33
N LEU A 170 13.77 4.90 -1.19
CA LEU A 170 12.49 4.24 -1.00
C LEU A 170 12.73 2.76 -0.73
N THR A 171 12.53 2.37 0.52
CA THR A 171 12.64 0.97 0.96
C THR A 171 11.25 0.33 1.00
N ILE A 172 11.10 -0.78 0.29
CA ILE A 172 9.89 -1.61 0.33
C ILE A 172 10.32 -3.02 0.71
N ASN A 173 9.77 -3.53 1.81
CA ASN A 173 9.91 -4.94 2.17
C ASN A 173 8.53 -5.60 2.07
N GLY A 174 8.37 -6.56 1.16
CA GLY A 174 7.08 -7.19 0.94
C GLY A 174 6.98 -7.97 -0.36
N SER A 175 5.82 -7.97 -0.99
CA SER A 175 5.62 -8.57 -2.31
C SER A 175 4.93 -7.55 -3.21
N LEU A 176 5.42 -7.39 -4.43
CA LEU A 176 4.85 -6.48 -5.43
C LEU A 176 4.10 -7.29 -6.48
N ILE A 177 2.78 -7.16 -6.52
CA ILE A 177 1.91 -7.95 -7.38
C ILE A 177 1.08 -7.01 -8.25
N SER A 178 1.16 -7.22 -9.57
CA SER A 178 0.34 -6.53 -10.56
C SER A 178 -0.57 -7.52 -11.26
N LEU A 179 -1.86 -7.53 -10.89
CA LEU A 179 -2.83 -8.50 -11.43
C LEU A 179 -3.73 -7.92 -12.53
N PHE A 180 -3.79 -6.60 -12.67
CA PHE A 180 -4.72 -5.92 -13.56
C PHE A 180 -4.19 -4.57 -14.04
N THR A 181 -4.85 -4.02 -15.05
CA THR A 181 -4.65 -2.64 -15.46
C THR A 181 -5.50 -1.71 -14.58
N SER A 182 -4.93 -0.58 -14.15
CA SER A 182 -5.67 0.42 -13.39
C SER A 182 -6.82 0.99 -14.22
N ALA A 183 -8.02 1.03 -13.63
CA ALA A 183 -9.24 1.54 -14.25
C ALA A 183 -9.49 3.01 -13.92
N ARG A 184 -8.91 3.56 -12.84
CA ARG A 184 -9.08 4.96 -12.43
C ARG A 184 -7.83 5.80 -12.69
N ALA A 185 -6.66 5.36 -12.23
CA ALA A 185 -5.42 6.08 -12.45
C ALA A 185 -4.75 5.69 -13.79
N THR A 186 -5.35 6.09 -14.91
CA THR A 186 -4.96 5.60 -16.25
C THR A 186 -3.87 6.40 -16.96
N SER A 187 -3.36 7.49 -16.35
CA SER A 187 -2.31 8.31 -16.96
C SER A 187 -1.02 7.51 -17.19
N PRO A 188 -0.45 7.54 -18.41
CA PRO A 188 0.73 6.76 -18.73
C PRO A 188 1.95 7.24 -17.95
N TRP A 189 2.91 6.34 -17.73
CA TRP A 189 4.19 6.74 -17.17
C TRP A 189 4.91 7.67 -18.14
N ARG A 190 5.59 8.68 -17.58
CA ARG A 190 6.44 9.60 -18.33
C ARG A 190 7.84 9.59 -17.73
N THR A 191 8.84 9.90 -18.54
CA THR A 191 10.24 10.02 -18.12
C THR A 191 10.37 10.92 -16.89
N PRO A 192 11.23 10.56 -15.90
CA PRO A 192 11.45 11.40 -14.72
C PRO A 192 11.92 12.81 -15.07
N GLY A 193 11.69 13.76 -14.16
CA GLY A 193 12.11 15.16 -14.28
C GLY A 193 10.98 16.18 -14.46
N ASN A 194 9.72 15.73 -14.49
CA ASN A 194 8.56 16.64 -14.56
C ASN A 194 7.65 16.52 -13.34
N TYR A 195 7.18 15.31 -13.05
CA TYR A 195 6.26 15.04 -11.94
C TYR A 195 6.90 14.25 -10.80
N TYR A 196 8.05 13.62 -11.03
CA TYR A 196 8.87 12.98 -10.01
C TYR A 196 10.35 12.90 -10.47
N TYR A 197 11.27 12.77 -9.52
CA TYR A 197 12.60 12.20 -9.74
C TYR A 197 12.71 10.85 -9.04
N ALA A 198 13.51 9.94 -9.57
CA ALA A 198 13.59 8.59 -9.04
C ALA A 198 14.39 8.52 -7.72
N PRO A 199 13.95 7.72 -6.72
CA PRO A 199 14.75 7.40 -5.54
C PRO A 199 15.76 6.30 -5.83
N THR A 200 16.66 6.06 -4.88
CA THR A 200 17.29 4.75 -4.72
C THR A 200 16.21 3.76 -4.27
N ARG A 201 15.93 2.75 -5.11
CA ARG A 201 14.88 1.75 -4.84
C ARG A 201 15.48 0.53 -4.14
N ASN A 202 15.17 0.39 -2.85
CA ASN A 202 15.53 -0.77 -2.04
C ASN A 202 14.31 -1.69 -1.91
N PHE A 203 13.98 -2.41 -2.98
CA PHE A 203 12.80 -3.29 -3.01
C PHE A 203 13.22 -4.72 -2.72
N ASN A 204 12.72 -5.28 -1.62
CA ASN A 204 13.10 -6.59 -1.11
C ASN A 204 11.86 -7.45 -0.86
N PHE A 205 12.00 -8.75 -1.07
CA PHE A 205 10.98 -9.69 -0.63
C PHE A 205 11.00 -9.82 0.89
N ASP A 206 9.83 -9.80 1.56
CA ASP A 206 9.73 -10.10 3.00
C ASP A 206 9.51 -11.61 3.20
N PRO A 207 10.50 -12.36 3.75
CA PRO A 207 10.37 -13.79 3.99
C PRO A 207 9.24 -14.18 4.93
N ASN A 208 8.74 -13.26 5.76
CA ASN A 208 7.59 -13.52 6.63
C ASN A 208 6.35 -13.92 5.82
N LEU A 209 6.20 -13.44 4.59
CA LEU A 209 5.04 -13.75 3.74
C LEU A 209 4.96 -15.23 3.32
N LEU A 210 6.04 -16.00 3.47
CA LEU A 210 6.06 -17.45 3.24
C LEU A 210 5.38 -18.24 4.37
N ARG A 211 5.21 -17.63 5.55
CA ARG A 211 4.59 -18.28 6.71
C ARG A 211 3.11 -17.96 6.73
N ALA A 212 2.25 -18.99 6.75
CA ALA A 212 0.80 -18.82 6.80
C ALA A 212 0.33 -17.95 7.98
N THR A 213 0.99 -18.02 9.13
CA THR A 213 0.67 -17.21 10.33
C THR A 213 1.08 -15.74 10.23
N SER A 214 1.91 -15.40 9.25
CA SER A 214 2.43 -14.05 9.02
C SER A 214 1.89 -13.43 7.73
N GLN A 215 0.94 -14.11 7.05
CA GLN A 215 0.25 -13.56 5.90
C GLN A 215 -0.72 -12.44 6.34
N PRO A 216 -0.86 -11.38 5.53
CA PRO A 216 -1.79 -10.30 5.83
C PRO A 216 -3.23 -10.81 6.04
N PRO A 217 -4.04 -10.12 6.85
CA PRO A 217 -5.47 -10.41 6.96
C PRO A 217 -6.16 -10.46 5.60
N ALA A 218 -7.07 -11.41 5.39
CA ALA A 218 -7.78 -11.58 4.11
C ALA A 218 -6.86 -11.77 2.89
N THR A 219 -5.68 -12.37 3.08
CA THR A 219 -4.81 -12.79 1.97
C THR A 219 -5.59 -13.69 1.00
N PRO A 220 -5.56 -13.43 -0.32
CA PRO A 220 -6.18 -14.30 -1.30
C PRO A 220 -5.54 -15.70 -1.25
N GLU A 221 -6.38 -16.73 -1.14
CA GLU A 221 -5.94 -18.13 -1.13
C GLU A 221 -6.53 -18.87 -2.32
N LEU A 222 -5.68 -19.58 -3.07
CA LEU A 222 -6.15 -20.58 -4.03
C LEU A 222 -6.42 -21.88 -3.28
N ARG A 223 -7.66 -22.37 -3.33
CA ARG A 223 -8.04 -23.66 -2.74
C ARG A 223 -8.41 -24.64 -3.84
N VAL A 224 -7.82 -25.84 -3.81
CA VAL A 224 -8.18 -26.95 -4.69
C VAL A 224 -8.98 -27.96 -3.88
N LEU A 225 -10.14 -28.35 -4.39
CA LEU A 225 -10.93 -29.42 -3.78
C LEU A 225 -10.32 -30.77 -4.15
N LEU A 226 -9.80 -31.48 -3.17
CA LEU A 226 -9.42 -32.89 -3.33
C LEU A 226 -10.63 -33.75 -2.99
N ARG A 227 -11.14 -34.50 -3.97
CA ARG A 227 -12.19 -35.48 -3.74
C ARG A 227 -11.56 -36.79 -3.29
N SER A 228 -11.75 -37.15 -2.03
CA SER A 228 -11.41 -38.47 -1.51
C SER A 228 -12.69 -39.26 -1.17
N SER A 229 -12.57 -40.57 -1.04
CA SER A 229 -13.59 -41.40 -0.39
C SER A 229 -13.82 -40.89 1.04
N TRP A 230 -15.04 -41.02 1.54
CA TRP A 230 -15.35 -40.72 2.93
C TRP A 230 -14.50 -41.60 3.85
N SER A 231 -13.72 -40.97 4.74
CA SER A 231 -13.04 -41.64 5.85
C SER A 231 -13.26 -40.82 7.11
N ASN A 232 -13.43 -41.49 8.24
CA ASN A 232 -13.67 -40.84 9.53
C ASN A 232 -12.32 -40.36 10.08
N PRO A 233 -12.02 -39.04 10.15
CA PRO A 233 -10.74 -38.59 10.66
C PRO A 233 -10.66 -38.88 12.16
N VAL A 234 -9.56 -39.51 12.60
CA VAL A 234 -9.24 -39.60 14.03
C VAL A 234 -8.94 -38.19 14.55
N ALA A 235 -9.73 -37.72 15.51
CA ALA A 235 -9.47 -36.46 16.19
C ALA A 235 -8.17 -36.60 16.99
N SER A 236 -7.09 -35.96 16.54
CA SER A 236 -5.91 -35.74 17.37
C SER A 236 -6.19 -34.58 18.31
N LEU A 237 -6.22 -34.87 19.62
CA LEU A 237 -6.21 -33.89 20.72
C LEU A 237 -4.87 -33.16 20.78
#